data_AF-A0AA88IL81-F1
#
_entry.id   AF-A0AA88IL81-F1
#
_cell.length_a   1.000
_cell.length_b   1.000
_cell.length_c   1.000
_cell.angle_alpha   90.00
_cell.angle_beta   90.00
_cell.angle_gamma   90.00
#
_symmetry.space_group_name_H-M   'P 1'
#
loop_
_entity.id
_entity.type
_entity.pdbx_description
1 polymer ?
#
loop_
_entity_poly.entity_id
_entity_poly.type
_entity_poly.pdbx_seq_one_letter_code
_entity_poly.pdbx_strand_id
1 'polypeptide(L)'
;MYTGKGSVDVSDLGVGADFVLRLARGIPKHKNYKLFFDNWFSSLDLAQTLSDQGILTLATVRANRLKGCGLESNSKLKARGRGSYDWRVETQSNAIVVKWYDNKPVHLISTYAALDPEDTCRRWDGKRKEYADVKRPYCVKEYNRFMGGVDLADMLLELYRIDFKSRSKWYMRIFFFLFDLSVVNGWLLYRRCLAAGQKPMNLLQFKTDVARALLSGASLATPKRGRPLSDADTNSQKKRNYTCHPPDSTRLDGQGHFPAWIESKQRCRVCVQAHSKVKCVKCEVSLCFTPNRNCFLTYHTM
;
A
#
# COMPACT_ATOMS: atom_id res chain seq x y z
N MET A 1 -11.33 -7.61 -10.41
CA MET A 1 -11.52 -8.79 -9.53
C MET A 1 -11.48 -10.03 -10.40
N TYR A 2 -10.71 -11.05 -10.02
CA TYR A 2 -10.76 -12.35 -10.70
C TYR A 2 -11.96 -13.13 -10.19
N THR A 3 -12.85 -13.56 -11.08
CA THR A 3 -14.09 -14.29 -10.78
C THR A 3 -14.09 -15.70 -11.39
N GLY A 4 -12.94 -16.18 -11.86
CA GLY A 4 -12.84 -17.42 -12.62
C GLY A 4 -13.12 -17.21 -14.12
N LYS A 5 -13.88 -18.12 -14.73
CA LYS A 5 -14.22 -18.05 -16.16
C LYS A 5 -14.97 -16.74 -16.46
N GLY A 6 -14.55 -16.03 -17.51
CA GLY A 6 -15.14 -14.74 -17.92
C GLY A 6 -14.60 -13.50 -17.18
N SER A 7 -13.48 -13.63 -16.43
CA SER A 7 -12.88 -12.46 -15.76
C SER A 7 -12.33 -11.41 -16.72
N VAL A 8 -11.92 -11.82 -17.92
CA VAL A 8 -11.39 -10.98 -19.00
C VAL A 8 -11.80 -11.62 -20.32
N ASP A 9 -12.05 -10.79 -21.33
CA ASP A 9 -12.18 -11.25 -22.71
C ASP A 9 -10.80 -11.77 -23.15
N VAL A 10 -10.73 -13.07 -23.38
CA VAL A 10 -9.46 -13.75 -23.65
C VAL A 10 -9.06 -13.49 -25.09
N SER A 11 -7.99 -12.74 -25.30
CA SER A 11 -7.39 -12.54 -26.62
C SER A 11 -6.42 -13.67 -26.95
N ASP A 12 -5.90 -13.65 -28.18
CA ASP A 12 -4.85 -14.58 -28.62
C ASP A 12 -3.54 -14.46 -27.80
N LEU A 13 -3.36 -13.35 -27.08
CA LEU A 13 -2.22 -13.13 -26.18
C LEU A 13 -2.34 -13.93 -24.87
N GLY A 14 -3.54 -14.42 -24.56
CA GLY A 14 -3.87 -15.20 -23.39
C GLY A 14 -4.16 -14.39 -22.13
N VAL A 15 -4.82 -15.05 -21.18
CA VAL A 15 -5.40 -14.45 -19.96
C VAL A 15 -4.42 -13.58 -19.18
N GLY A 16 -3.15 -13.99 -19.05
CA GLY A 16 -2.13 -13.25 -18.32
C GLY A 16 -1.84 -11.88 -18.96
N ALA A 17 -1.70 -11.85 -20.29
CA ALA A 17 -1.49 -10.63 -21.05
C ALA A 17 -2.72 -9.71 -20.98
N ASP A 18 -3.91 -10.29 -21.10
CA ASP A 18 -5.17 -9.52 -21.03
C ASP A 18 -5.36 -8.81 -19.69
N PHE A 19 -4.96 -9.44 -18.59
CA PHE A 19 -4.94 -8.78 -17.28
C PHE A 19 -3.98 -7.59 -17.25
N VAL A 20 -2.76 -7.76 -17.77
CA VAL A 20 -1.78 -6.66 -17.81
C VAL A 20 -2.32 -5.51 -18.66
N LEU A 21 -2.81 -5.80 -19.85
CA LEU A 21 -3.37 -4.79 -20.76
C LEU A 21 -4.56 -4.08 -20.14
N ARG A 22 -5.46 -4.80 -19.45
CA ARG A 22 -6.60 -4.22 -18.74
C ARG A 22 -6.17 -3.28 -17.60
N LEU A 23 -5.19 -3.69 -16.79
CA LEU A 23 -4.66 -2.86 -15.71
C LEU A 23 -3.87 -1.66 -16.23
N ALA A 24 -3.21 -1.80 -17.38
CA ALA A 24 -2.44 -0.74 -18.02
C ALA A 24 -3.30 0.31 -18.75
N ARG A 25 -4.62 0.11 -18.91
CA ARG A 25 -5.51 1.04 -19.65
C ARG A 25 -5.45 2.48 -19.13
N GLY A 26 -5.22 2.68 -17.84
CA GLY A 26 -5.12 4.01 -17.22
C GLY A 26 -3.74 4.67 -17.37
N ILE A 27 -2.75 3.97 -17.91
CA ILE A 27 -1.39 4.49 -18.08
C ILE A 27 -1.33 5.33 -19.36
N PRO A 28 -0.87 6.59 -19.30
CA PRO A 28 -0.70 7.38 -20.50
C PRO A 28 0.28 6.74 -21.48
N LYS A 29 -0.16 6.59 -22.73
CA LYS A 29 0.64 6.05 -23.83
C LYS A 29 1.74 7.02 -24.26
N HIS A 30 2.85 6.49 -24.77
CA HIS A 30 4.00 7.25 -25.28
C HIS A 30 4.58 8.29 -24.31
N LYS A 31 4.49 8.02 -22.99
CA LYS A 31 5.09 8.85 -21.94
C LYS A 31 6.23 8.14 -21.19
N ASN A 32 6.79 7.08 -21.77
CA ASN A 32 7.90 6.31 -21.21
C ASN A 32 7.61 5.72 -19.81
N TYR A 33 6.34 5.39 -19.53
CA TYR A 33 6.00 4.62 -18.34
C TYR A 33 6.60 3.22 -18.44
N LYS A 34 7.07 2.71 -17.29
CA LYS A 34 7.75 1.42 -17.18
C LYS A 34 6.87 0.45 -16.39
N LEU A 35 6.58 -0.70 -16.98
CA LEU A 35 5.84 -1.79 -16.37
C LEU A 35 6.75 -2.96 -16.02
N PHE A 36 6.58 -3.46 -14.80
CA PHE A 36 7.27 -4.63 -14.28
C PHE A 36 6.25 -5.66 -13.82
N PHE A 37 6.45 -6.92 -14.21
CA PHE A 37 5.54 -8.00 -13.84
C PHE A 37 6.27 -9.35 -13.82
N ASP A 38 5.69 -10.31 -13.11
CA ASP A 38 6.26 -11.65 -12.95
C ASP A 38 5.96 -12.56 -14.16
N ASN A 39 6.67 -13.69 -14.20
CA ASN A 39 6.66 -14.73 -15.23
C ASN A 39 5.28 -15.33 -15.55
N TRP A 40 4.29 -15.19 -14.65
CA TRP A 40 2.92 -15.63 -14.92
C TRP A 40 2.25 -14.78 -15.99
N PHE A 41 2.58 -13.49 -16.07
CA PHE A 41 1.92 -12.52 -16.94
C PHE A 41 2.67 -12.27 -18.25
N SER A 42 3.96 -12.59 -18.30
CA SER A 42 4.82 -12.20 -19.41
C SER A 42 4.79 -13.15 -20.62
N SER A 43 4.92 -12.54 -21.81
CA SER A 43 5.16 -13.18 -23.10
C SER A 43 5.88 -12.19 -24.02
N LEU A 44 6.47 -12.68 -25.11
CA LEU A 44 7.08 -11.81 -26.13
C LEU A 44 6.03 -10.90 -26.79
N ASP A 45 4.87 -11.45 -27.12
CA ASP A 45 3.79 -10.71 -27.80
C ASP A 45 3.22 -9.59 -26.91
N LEU A 46 3.13 -9.81 -25.60
CA LEU A 46 2.73 -8.78 -24.65
C LEU A 46 3.76 -7.64 -24.59
N ALA A 47 5.05 -7.98 -24.58
CA ALA A 47 6.11 -6.97 -24.57
C ALA A 47 6.07 -6.10 -25.82
N GLN A 48 5.84 -6.71 -27.00
CA GLN A 48 5.63 -6.00 -28.25
C GLN A 48 4.39 -5.10 -28.21
N THR A 49 3.24 -5.65 -27.80
CA THR A 49 1.97 -4.90 -27.69
C THR A 49 2.09 -3.67 -26.79
N LEU A 50 2.82 -3.78 -25.67
CA LEU A 50 3.07 -2.64 -24.77
C LEU A 50 4.06 -1.65 -25.38
N SER A 51 5.09 -2.13 -26.08
CA SER A 51 6.04 -1.29 -26.83
C SER A 51 5.32 -0.43 -27.88
N ASP A 52 4.38 -1.02 -28.62
CA ASP A 52 3.57 -0.32 -29.62
C ASP A 52 2.70 0.79 -28.98
N GLN A 53 2.36 0.66 -27.70
CA GLN A 53 1.66 1.69 -26.91
C GLN A 53 2.61 2.71 -26.27
N GLY A 54 3.91 2.63 -26.54
CA GLY A 54 4.95 3.46 -25.92
C GLY A 54 5.10 3.23 -24.42
N ILE A 55 4.76 2.01 -23.96
CA ILE A 55 4.92 1.56 -22.59
C ILE A 55 6.12 0.61 -22.54
N LEU A 56 7.12 1.00 -21.75
CA LEU A 56 8.36 0.24 -21.59
C LEU A 56 8.14 -0.93 -20.63
N THR A 57 8.76 -2.08 -20.89
CA THR A 57 8.54 -3.29 -20.09
C THR A 57 9.83 -3.94 -19.63
N LEU A 58 9.77 -4.55 -18.45
CA LEU A 58 10.81 -5.43 -17.93
C LEU A 58 10.18 -6.49 -17.03
N ALA A 59 10.26 -7.75 -17.42
CA ALA A 59 9.60 -8.85 -16.73
C ALA A 59 10.44 -10.11 -16.73
N THR A 60 10.29 -10.95 -15.70
CA THR A 60 10.74 -12.34 -15.78
C THR A 60 9.82 -13.10 -16.73
N VAL A 61 10.33 -14.13 -17.41
CA VAL A 61 9.54 -14.95 -18.33
C VAL A 61 9.86 -16.44 -18.17
N ARG A 62 8.88 -17.28 -18.46
CA ARG A 62 9.07 -18.73 -18.50
C ARG A 62 9.72 -19.12 -19.83
N ALA A 63 10.67 -20.06 -19.78
CA ALA A 63 11.39 -20.51 -20.98
C ALA A 63 10.45 -21.02 -22.09
N ASN A 64 9.35 -21.67 -21.74
CA ASN A 64 8.37 -22.18 -22.71
C ASN A 64 7.55 -21.08 -23.41
N ARG A 65 7.59 -19.82 -22.94
CA ARG A 65 6.91 -18.68 -23.56
C ARG A 65 7.80 -17.87 -24.50
N LEU A 66 9.04 -18.32 -24.72
CA LEU A 66 10.02 -17.66 -25.58
C LEU A 66 9.96 -18.13 -27.05
N LYS A 67 8.90 -18.86 -27.45
CA LYS A 67 8.65 -19.31 -28.84
C LYS A 67 9.89 -19.92 -29.55
N GLY A 68 10.69 -20.70 -28.82
CA GLY A 68 11.88 -21.35 -29.39
C GLY A 68 13.12 -20.45 -29.54
N CYS A 69 13.18 -19.30 -28.85
CA CYS A 69 14.36 -18.44 -28.79
C CYS A 69 15.63 -19.27 -28.50
N GLY A 70 16.61 -19.20 -29.41
CA GLY A 70 17.82 -20.01 -29.42
C GLY A 70 18.86 -19.60 -28.38
N LEU A 71 18.48 -19.57 -27.11
CA LEU A 71 19.37 -19.31 -25.97
C LEU A 71 20.22 -20.53 -25.62
N GLU A 72 21.38 -20.28 -25.02
CA GLU A 72 22.26 -21.33 -24.49
C GLU A 72 21.51 -22.31 -23.59
N SER A 73 21.90 -23.59 -23.66
CA SER A 73 21.34 -24.61 -22.79
C SER A 73 21.71 -24.36 -21.32
N ASN A 74 20.88 -24.84 -20.39
CA ASN A 74 21.13 -24.66 -18.96
C ASN A 74 22.48 -25.25 -18.53
N SER A 75 22.93 -26.35 -19.15
CA SER A 75 24.21 -26.98 -18.85
C SER A 75 25.40 -26.13 -19.29
N LYS A 76 25.35 -25.55 -20.50
CA LYS A 76 26.42 -24.65 -21.01
C LYS A 76 26.53 -23.39 -20.15
N LEU A 77 25.39 -22.76 -19.85
CA LEU A 77 25.38 -21.54 -19.04
C LEU A 77 25.86 -21.80 -17.60
N LYS A 78 25.43 -22.93 -17.01
CA LYS A 78 25.92 -23.34 -15.68
C LYS A 78 27.44 -23.58 -15.67
N ALA A 79 28.01 -24.15 -16.73
CA ALA A 79 29.45 -24.38 -16.84
C ALA A 79 30.26 -23.07 -16.90
N ARG A 80 29.67 -21.98 -17.45
CA ARG A 80 30.25 -20.63 -17.42
C ARG A 80 30.24 -19.97 -16.03
N GLY A 81 29.59 -20.60 -15.05
CA GLY A 81 29.57 -20.16 -13.66
C GLY A 81 28.43 -19.21 -13.31
N ARG A 82 28.28 -18.95 -12.01
CA ARG A 82 27.27 -18.05 -11.45
C ARG A 82 27.54 -16.60 -11.88
N GLY A 83 26.51 -15.91 -12.33
CA GLY A 83 26.59 -14.56 -12.90
C GLY A 83 26.73 -14.54 -14.42
N SER A 84 26.94 -15.69 -15.07
CA SER A 84 26.96 -15.78 -16.53
C SER A 84 25.58 -15.50 -17.13
N TYR A 85 25.57 -15.01 -18.35
CA TYR A 85 24.33 -14.78 -19.10
C TYR A 85 24.51 -15.01 -20.60
N ASP A 86 23.39 -15.29 -21.25
CA ASP A 86 23.21 -15.31 -22.70
C ASP A 86 22.00 -14.42 -23.05
N TRP A 87 21.97 -13.86 -24.26
CA TRP A 87 20.94 -12.90 -24.65
C TRP A 87 20.66 -12.93 -26.15
N ARG A 88 19.42 -12.61 -26.52
CA ARG A 88 19.01 -12.41 -27.92
C ARG A 88 18.19 -11.13 -28.01
N VAL A 89 18.32 -10.42 -29.12
CA VAL A 89 17.50 -9.25 -29.41
C VAL A 89 16.55 -9.60 -30.54
N GLU A 90 15.27 -9.32 -30.34
CA GLU A 90 14.28 -9.32 -31.40
C GLU A 90 14.31 -7.95 -32.09
N THR A 91 14.64 -7.95 -33.37
CA THR A 91 14.85 -6.72 -34.15
C THR A 91 13.55 -5.95 -34.40
N GLN A 92 12.41 -6.64 -34.55
CA GLN A 92 11.14 -5.98 -34.89
C GLN A 92 10.54 -5.22 -33.71
N SER A 93 10.57 -5.81 -32.51
CA SER A 93 10.00 -5.21 -31.29
C SER A 93 11.03 -4.44 -30.46
N ASN A 94 12.30 -4.46 -30.89
CA ASN A 94 13.47 -3.97 -30.14
C ASN A 94 13.51 -4.51 -28.70
N ALA A 95 13.01 -5.75 -28.51
CA ALA A 95 12.96 -6.41 -27.22
C ALA A 95 14.20 -7.29 -27.04
N ILE A 96 14.80 -7.24 -25.86
CA ILE A 96 15.89 -8.13 -25.47
C ILE A 96 15.38 -9.23 -24.55
N VAL A 97 15.77 -10.47 -24.85
CA VAL A 97 15.62 -11.61 -23.96
C VAL A 97 16.98 -11.89 -23.34
N VAL A 98 17.04 -11.88 -22.01
CA VAL A 98 18.27 -12.17 -21.26
C VAL A 98 18.05 -13.42 -20.40
N LYS A 99 18.96 -14.37 -20.49
CA LYS A 99 19.03 -15.54 -19.62
C LYS A 99 20.22 -15.40 -18.70
N TRP A 100 19.98 -15.16 -17.42
CA TRP A 100 21.01 -14.98 -16.40
C TRP A 100 21.04 -16.16 -15.43
N TYR A 101 22.23 -16.65 -15.11
CA TYR A 101 22.43 -17.81 -14.25
C TYR A 101 22.85 -17.40 -12.85
N ASP A 102 21.93 -17.53 -11.89
CA ASP A 102 22.24 -17.44 -10.47
C ASP A 102 22.33 -18.86 -9.88
N ASN A 103 21.51 -19.20 -8.87
CA ASN A 103 21.33 -20.59 -8.43
C ASN A 103 20.58 -21.43 -9.48
N LYS A 104 19.69 -20.78 -10.23
CA LYS A 104 18.89 -21.33 -11.33
C LYS A 104 18.87 -20.30 -12.47
N PRO A 105 18.67 -20.73 -13.72
CA PRO A 105 18.54 -19.81 -14.84
C PRO A 105 17.25 -19.00 -14.70
N VAL A 106 17.36 -17.68 -14.84
CA VAL A 106 16.26 -16.73 -14.88
C VAL A 106 16.23 -16.12 -16.28
N HIS A 107 15.05 -16.07 -16.89
CA HIS A 107 14.86 -15.43 -18.18
C HIS A 107 14.12 -14.12 -17.95
N LEU A 108 14.56 -13.06 -18.60
CA LEU A 108 13.94 -11.75 -18.58
C LEU A 108 13.65 -11.30 -20.01
N ILE A 109 12.57 -10.54 -20.18
CA ILE A 109 12.26 -9.78 -21.39
C ILE A 109 12.26 -8.32 -21.02
N SER A 110 12.91 -7.48 -21.83
CA SER A 110 12.83 -6.03 -21.69
C SER A 110 12.73 -5.33 -23.02
N THR A 111 12.06 -4.17 -23.04
CA THR A 111 12.05 -3.25 -24.18
C THR A 111 12.84 -1.96 -23.94
N TYR A 112 13.55 -1.84 -22.80
CA TYR A 112 14.31 -0.62 -22.48
C TYR A 112 15.59 -0.83 -21.68
N ALA A 113 15.71 -1.92 -20.91
CA ALA A 113 16.88 -2.22 -20.09
C ALA A 113 17.60 -3.45 -20.65
N ALA A 114 18.86 -3.29 -21.02
CA ALA A 114 19.68 -4.34 -21.60
C ALA A 114 20.81 -4.77 -20.65
N LEU A 115 22.02 -4.96 -21.18
CA LEU A 115 23.15 -5.56 -20.46
C LEU A 115 23.93 -4.51 -19.66
N ASP A 116 24.16 -3.34 -20.25
CA ASP A 116 25.03 -2.32 -19.69
C ASP A 116 24.26 -1.21 -18.95
N PRO A 117 24.85 -0.63 -17.88
CA PRO A 117 26.12 -1.02 -17.28
C PRO A 117 25.99 -2.31 -16.43
N GLU A 118 26.94 -3.24 -16.60
CA GLU A 118 27.07 -4.43 -15.75
C GLU A 118 27.53 -4.02 -14.34
N ASP A 119 26.97 -4.66 -13.31
CA ASP A 119 27.44 -4.52 -11.94
C ASP A 119 27.52 -5.87 -11.21
N THR A 120 27.97 -5.84 -9.97
CA THR A 120 27.98 -7.01 -9.08
C THR A 120 26.89 -6.88 -8.02
N CYS A 121 26.33 -8.02 -7.61
CA CYS A 121 25.43 -8.10 -6.47
C CYS A 121 25.91 -9.16 -5.48
N ARG A 122 25.84 -8.81 -4.20
CA ARG A 122 26.22 -9.71 -3.11
C ARG A 122 25.14 -10.77 -2.93
N ARG A 123 25.49 -12.04 -3.11
CA ARG A 123 24.55 -13.17 -2.99
C ARG A 123 25.13 -14.26 -2.10
N TRP A 124 24.28 -14.87 -1.28
CA TRP A 124 24.67 -16.02 -0.49
C TRP A 124 24.99 -17.22 -1.41
N ASP A 125 26.12 -17.87 -1.18
CA ASP A 125 26.49 -19.14 -1.77
C ASP A 125 26.28 -20.25 -0.74
N GLY A 126 25.24 -21.06 -0.93
CA GLY A 126 24.91 -22.14 -0.01
C GLY A 126 25.95 -23.25 0.05
N LYS A 127 26.81 -23.42 -0.97
CA LYS A 127 27.87 -24.43 -0.98
C LYS A 127 29.08 -23.97 -0.18
N ARG A 128 29.48 -22.71 -0.37
CA ARG A 128 30.63 -22.12 0.33
C ARG A 128 30.28 -21.56 1.71
N LYS A 129 28.98 -21.40 2.01
CA LYS A 129 28.47 -20.77 3.22
C LYS A 129 29.03 -19.35 3.44
N GLU A 130 29.21 -18.62 2.35
CA GLU A 130 29.71 -17.25 2.35
C GLU A 130 28.94 -16.40 1.35
N TYR A 131 29.12 -15.08 1.43
CA TYR A 131 28.62 -14.17 0.42
C TYR A 131 29.62 -14.04 -0.72
N ALA A 132 29.15 -14.25 -1.95
CA ALA A 132 29.91 -14.08 -3.17
C ALA A 132 29.37 -12.88 -3.97
N ASP A 133 30.27 -12.19 -4.67
CA ASP A 133 29.90 -11.16 -5.63
C ASP A 133 29.58 -11.80 -6.98
N VAL A 134 28.34 -11.60 -7.42
CA VAL A 134 27.81 -12.20 -8.65
C VAL A 134 27.56 -11.08 -9.65
N LYS A 135 28.23 -11.17 -10.80
CA LYS A 135 27.98 -10.28 -11.94
C LYS A 135 26.54 -10.40 -12.41
N ARG A 136 25.89 -9.26 -12.68
CA ARG A 136 24.55 -9.21 -13.24
C ARG A 136 24.43 -8.10 -14.29
N PRO A 137 23.68 -8.34 -15.38
CA PRO A 137 23.37 -7.31 -16.34
C PRO A 137 22.42 -6.26 -15.75
N TYR A 138 22.41 -5.06 -16.34
CA TYR A 138 21.60 -3.92 -15.92
C TYR A 138 20.10 -4.26 -15.82
N CYS A 139 19.56 -5.02 -16.76
CA CYS A 139 18.16 -5.46 -16.72
C CYS A 139 17.82 -6.28 -15.47
N VAL A 140 18.74 -7.11 -14.96
CA VAL A 140 18.51 -7.89 -13.73
C VAL A 140 18.52 -6.97 -12.51
N LYS A 141 19.43 -5.99 -12.48
CA LYS A 141 19.45 -4.96 -11.42
C LYS A 141 18.14 -4.19 -11.39
N GLU A 142 17.73 -3.69 -12.54
CA GLU A 142 16.55 -2.86 -12.71
C GLU A 142 15.27 -3.63 -12.34
N TYR A 143 15.16 -4.90 -12.73
CA TYR A 143 14.02 -5.74 -12.34
C TYR A 143 13.95 -5.94 -10.82
N ASN A 144 15.07 -6.32 -10.19
CA ASN A 144 15.11 -6.52 -8.74
C ASN A 144 14.77 -5.24 -7.95
N ARG A 145 15.04 -4.06 -8.51
CA ARG A 145 14.73 -2.76 -7.88
C ARG A 145 13.22 -2.50 -7.82
N PHE A 146 12.46 -2.93 -8.82
CA PHE A 146 11.05 -2.54 -8.97
C PHE A 146 10.05 -3.69 -8.80
N MET A 147 10.48 -4.96 -8.85
CA MET A 147 9.58 -6.12 -8.76
C MET A 147 8.77 -6.19 -7.46
N GLY A 148 9.31 -5.66 -6.35
CA GLY A 148 8.70 -5.78 -5.01
C GLY A 148 7.57 -4.80 -4.71
N GLY A 149 7.11 -4.00 -5.68
CA GLY A 149 6.08 -2.99 -5.44
C GLY A 149 4.74 -3.58 -4.98
N VAL A 150 4.33 -4.71 -5.56
CA VAL A 150 3.10 -5.41 -5.19
C VAL A 150 3.24 -6.09 -3.84
N ASP A 151 4.34 -6.82 -3.62
CA ASP A 151 4.63 -7.48 -2.33
C ASP A 151 4.69 -6.48 -1.17
N LEU A 152 5.22 -5.27 -1.41
CA LEU A 152 5.21 -4.19 -0.43
C LEU A 152 3.78 -3.73 -0.10
N ALA A 153 2.91 -3.60 -1.10
CA ALA A 153 1.52 -3.26 -0.86
C ALA A 153 0.80 -4.36 -0.06
N ASP A 154 1.01 -5.63 -0.41
CA ASP A 154 0.45 -6.78 0.30
C ASP A 154 0.93 -6.83 1.75
N MET A 155 2.23 -6.59 1.99
CA MET A 155 2.79 -6.53 3.33
C MET A 155 2.17 -5.39 4.16
N LEU A 156 2.02 -4.19 3.59
CA LEU A 156 1.43 -3.06 4.29
C LEU A 156 -0.04 -3.30 4.68
N LEU A 157 -0.77 -4.04 3.84
CA LEU A 157 -2.16 -4.45 4.13
C LEU A 157 -2.22 -5.53 5.21
N GLU A 158 -1.31 -6.49 5.20
CA GLU A 158 -1.33 -7.61 6.15
C GLU A 158 -0.91 -7.18 7.57
N LEU A 159 0.00 -6.19 7.71
CA LEU A 159 0.52 -5.72 9.02
C LEU A 159 -0.57 -5.41 10.06
N TYR A 160 -1.65 -4.76 9.64
CA TYR A 160 -2.76 -4.37 10.52
C TYR A 160 -4.11 -4.65 9.84
N ARG A 161 -4.22 -5.85 9.26
CA ARG A 161 -5.39 -6.27 8.51
C ARG A 161 -6.64 -6.29 9.38
N ILE A 162 -7.73 -5.76 8.84
CA ILE A 162 -9.06 -5.89 9.44
C ILE A 162 -9.63 -7.27 9.10
N ASP A 163 -9.59 -8.19 10.06
CA ASP A 163 -10.14 -9.54 9.87
C ASP A 163 -11.65 -9.57 10.16
N PHE A 164 -12.45 -9.77 9.11
CA PHE A 164 -13.88 -9.98 9.22
C PHE A 164 -14.23 -11.44 8.94
N LYS A 165 -14.47 -12.19 10.01
CA LYS A 165 -14.88 -13.59 9.94
C LYS A 165 -16.42 -13.69 9.84
N SER A 166 -16.92 -13.87 8.62
CA SER A 166 -18.30 -14.26 8.38
C SER A 166 -18.36 -15.38 7.34
N ARG A 167 -19.13 -16.44 7.64
CA ARG A 167 -19.33 -17.57 6.72
C ARG A 167 -20.23 -17.22 5.54
N SER A 168 -21.22 -16.35 5.74
CA SER A 168 -22.23 -16.00 4.71
C SER A 168 -21.96 -14.68 3.99
N LYS A 169 -21.18 -13.78 4.58
CA LYS A 169 -20.92 -12.44 4.02
C LYS A 169 -19.49 -12.31 3.50
N TRP A 170 -19.11 -13.16 2.54
CA TRP A 170 -17.77 -13.16 1.94
C TRP A 170 -17.40 -11.80 1.31
N TYR A 171 -18.39 -11.06 0.77
CA TYR A 171 -18.21 -9.73 0.20
C TYR A 171 -17.69 -8.69 1.21
N MET A 172 -17.93 -8.89 2.52
CA MET A 172 -17.37 -8.01 3.55
C MET A 172 -15.84 -8.08 3.58
N ARG A 173 -15.24 -9.20 3.18
CA ARG A 173 -13.77 -9.28 3.03
C ARG A 173 -13.27 -8.34 1.94
N ILE A 174 -14.03 -8.19 0.84
CA ILE A 174 -13.70 -7.23 -0.22
C ILE A 174 -13.85 -5.81 0.31
N PHE A 175 -14.95 -5.51 1.00
CA PHE A 175 -15.16 -4.19 1.59
C PHE A 175 -14.01 -3.79 2.52
N PHE A 176 -13.65 -4.65 3.48
CA PHE A 176 -12.56 -4.37 4.41
C PHE A 176 -11.19 -4.31 3.73
N PHE A 177 -10.97 -5.12 2.69
CA PHE A 177 -9.77 -5.01 1.87
C PHE A 177 -9.67 -3.64 1.18
N LEU A 178 -10.75 -3.19 0.52
CA LEU A 178 -10.78 -1.89 -0.16
C LEU A 178 -10.68 -0.72 0.82
N PHE A 179 -11.32 -0.84 1.97
CA PHE A 179 -11.21 0.14 3.05
C PHE A 179 -9.76 0.23 3.53
N ASP A 180 -9.12 -0.91 3.83
CA ASP A 180 -7.76 -0.91 4.33
C ASP A 180 -6.75 -0.42 3.27
N LEU A 181 -6.96 -0.80 2.01
CA LEU A 181 -6.21 -0.26 0.87
C LEU A 181 -6.34 1.26 0.75
N SER A 182 -7.53 1.80 0.98
CA SER A 182 -7.75 3.25 0.98
C SER A 182 -6.98 3.94 2.11
N VAL A 183 -6.97 3.35 3.32
CA VAL A 183 -6.23 3.88 4.47
C VAL A 183 -4.72 3.81 4.25
N VAL A 184 -4.20 2.69 3.74
CA VAL A 184 -2.77 2.53 3.39
C VAL A 184 -2.36 3.52 2.31
N ASN A 185 -3.17 3.70 1.26
CA ASN A 185 -2.92 4.71 0.23
C ASN A 185 -2.95 6.13 0.79
N GLY A 186 -3.87 6.43 1.71
CA GLY A 186 -3.90 7.69 2.46
C GLY A 186 -2.61 7.94 3.25
N TRP A 187 -2.09 6.91 3.91
CA TRP A 187 -0.80 7.01 4.62
C TRP A 187 0.38 7.26 3.67
N LEU A 188 0.40 6.60 2.51
CA LEU A 188 1.43 6.82 1.48
C LEU A 188 1.36 8.24 0.92
N LEU A 189 0.16 8.79 0.69
CA LEU A 189 -0.04 10.17 0.26
C LEU A 189 0.38 11.16 1.33
N TYR A 190 -0.01 10.94 2.59
CA TYR A 190 0.44 11.74 3.74
C TYR A 190 1.97 11.80 3.79
N ARG A 191 2.65 10.66 3.65
CA ARG A 191 4.11 10.60 3.63
C ARG A 191 4.75 11.40 2.50
N ARG A 192 4.11 11.47 1.33
CA ARG A 192 4.58 12.25 0.18
C ARG A 192 4.37 13.75 0.35
N CYS A 193 3.37 14.16 1.13
CA CYS A 193 3.03 15.56 1.34
C CYS A 193 3.73 16.19 2.56
N LEU A 194 4.47 15.40 3.35
CA LEU A 194 5.24 15.92 4.47
C LEU A 194 6.37 16.83 4.00
N ALA A 195 6.56 17.95 4.71
CA ALA A 195 7.66 18.85 4.46
C ALA A 195 9.01 18.17 4.78
N ALA A 196 10.07 18.61 4.10
CA ALA A 196 11.43 18.11 4.32
C ALA A 196 11.81 18.25 5.81
N GLY A 197 12.32 17.17 6.40
CA GLY A 197 12.75 17.12 7.81
C GLY A 197 11.66 16.70 8.81
N GLN A 198 10.39 16.56 8.40
CA GLN A 198 9.36 16.03 9.28
C GLN A 198 9.39 14.50 9.33
N LYS A 199 9.35 13.95 10.54
CA LYS A 199 9.26 12.50 10.75
C LYS A 199 7.82 12.04 10.51
N PRO A 200 7.56 11.15 9.53
CA PRO A 200 6.22 10.62 9.32
C PRO A 200 5.77 9.78 10.51
N MET A 201 4.48 9.88 10.85
CA MET A 201 3.86 8.88 11.71
C MET A 201 3.93 7.49 11.06
N ASN A 202 4.12 6.48 11.89
CA ASN A 202 4.11 5.10 11.42
C ASN A 202 2.68 4.68 11.03
N LEU A 203 2.55 3.58 10.28
CA LEU A 203 1.25 3.14 9.75
C LEU A 203 0.22 2.86 10.86
N LEU A 204 0.65 2.30 12.00
CA LEU A 204 -0.24 2.03 13.13
C LEU A 204 -0.82 3.31 13.73
N GLN A 205 0.04 4.31 13.96
CA GLN A 205 -0.37 5.62 14.46
C GLN A 205 -1.35 6.27 13.49
N PHE A 206 -1.03 6.27 12.20
CA PHE A 206 -1.93 6.81 11.16
C PHE A 206 -3.29 6.12 11.16
N LYS A 207 -3.33 4.77 11.18
CA LYS A 207 -4.58 4.00 11.27
C LYS A 207 -5.36 4.34 12.54
N THR A 208 -4.68 4.51 13.67
CA THR A 208 -5.32 4.85 14.95
C THR A 208 -5.92 6.26 14.91
N ASP A 209 -5.23 7.22 14.31
CA ASP A 209 -5.71 8.59 14.16
C ASP A 209 -6.94 8.65 13.24
N VAL A 210 -6.93 7.91 12.13
CA VAL A 210 -8.09 7.74 11.26
C VAL A 210 -9.27 7.16 12.04
N ALA A 211 -9.04 6.12 12.85
CA ALA A 211 -10.10 5.53 13.68
C ALA A 211 -10.66 6.54 14.70
N ARG A 212 -9.81 7.32 15.39
CA ARG A 212 -10.26 8.35 16.34
C ARG A 212 -11.05 9.46 15.65
N ALA A 213 -10.60 9.92 14.49
CA ALA A 213 -11.30 10.93 13.70
C ALA A 213 -12.72 10.45 13.33
N LEU A 214 -12.83 9.24 12.78
CA LEU A 214 -14.11 8.64 12.41
C LEU A 214 -15.06 8.47 13.61
N LEU A 215 -14.53 8.08 14.78
CA LEU A 215 -15.31 7.96 16.00
C LEU A 215 -15.76 9.32 16.56
N SER A 216 -14.91 10.36 16.45
CA SER A 216 -15.26 11.71 16.92
C SER A 216 -16.30 12.41 16.05
N GLY A 217 -16.35 12.12 14.75
CA GLY A 217 -17.37 12.63 13.84
C GLY A 217 -18.68 11.83 13.84
N ALA A 218 -18.66 10.60 14.38
CA ALA A 218 -19.85 9.79 14.54
C ALA A 218 -20.62 10.29 15.77
N SER A 219 -21.73 11.00 15.55
CA SER A 219 -22.77 11.07 16.58
C SER A 219 -23.25 9.65 16.82
N LEU A 220 -22.74 8.99 17.86
CA LEU A 220 -23.18 7.67 18.33
C LEU A 220 -24.57 7.77 18.98
N ALA A 221 -25.48 8.58 18.42
CA ALA A 221 -26.90 8.48 18.66
C ALA A 221 -27.36 7.15 18.05
N THR A 222 -27.05 6.07 18.75
CA THR A 222 -27.69 4.78 18.49
C THR A 222 -29.18 5.01 18.72
N PRO A 223 -30.05 4.80 17.71
CA PRO A 223 -31.47 4.74 18.00
C PRO A 223 -31.65 3.65 19.05
N LYS A 224 -32.20 4.01 20.23
CA LYS A 224 -32.54 3.06 21.28
C LYS A 224 -33.60 2.11 20.71
N ARG A 225 -33.17 1.03 20.06
CA ARG A 225 -34.05 -0.06 19.66
C ARG A 225 -34.11 -1.03 20.84
N GLY A 226 -35.14 -0.86 21.66
CA GLY A 226 -35.45 -1.70 22.81
C GLY A 226 -36.51 -1.08 23.70
N ARG A 227 -37.34 -1.93 24.33
CA ARG A 227 -38.27 -1.55 25.39
C ARG A 227 -37.47 -0.91 26.53
N PRO A 228 -37.94 0.19 27.17
CA PRO A 228 -37.28 0.72 28.36
C PRO A 228 -37.15 -0.39 29.39
N LEU A 229 -35.95 -0.59 29.94
CA LEU A 229 -35.77 -1.41 31.12
C LEU A 229 -36.55 -0.73 32.26
N SER A 230 -37.47 -1.46 32.89
CA SER A 230 -38.11 -1.01 34.13
C SER A 230 -37.03 -0.85 35.20
N ASP A 231 -37.19 0.18 36.04
CA ASP A 231 -36.33 0.50 37.18
C ASP A 231 -36.32 -0.62 38.23
N ALA A 232 -35.62 -1.70 37.93
CA ALA A 232 -35.25 -2.74 38.88
C ALA A 232 -33.74 -2.84 38.90
N ASP A 233 -33.19 -2.56 40.08
CA ASP A 233 -31.79 -2.63 40.47
C ASP A 233 -30.95 -3.58 39.62
N THR A 234 -30.17 -3.00 38.72
CA THR A 234 -28.93 -3.65 38.29
C THR A 234 -27.80 -2.69 38.58
N ASN A 235 -27.05 -3.05 39.62
CA ASN A 235 -25.73 -2.54 39.96
C ASN A 235 -24.73 -2.95 38.86
N SER A 236 -25.01 -2.50 37.64
CA SER A 236 -24.17 -2.64 36.47
C SER A 236 -23.03 -1.68 36.67
N GLN A 237 -21.86 -2.20 37.01
CA GLN A 237 -20.61 -1.43 37.04
C GLN A 237 -20.57 -0.56 35.79
N LYS A 238 -20.76 0.76 35.95
CA LYS A 238 -20.68 1.74 34.87
C LYS A 238 -19.29 1.56 34.26
N LYS A 239 -19.21 0.87 33.11
CA LYS A 239 -17.99 0.84 32.30
C LYS A 239 -17.55 2.29 32.16
N ARG A 240 -16.34 2.61 32.61
CA ARG A 240 -15.77 3.94 32.44
C ARG A 240 -15.84 4.28 30.95
N ASN A 241 -16.71 5.22 30.59
CA ASN A 241 -16.72 5.78 29.25
C ASN A 241 -15.38 6.49 29.06
N TYR A 242 -14.44 5.84 28.37
CA TYR A 242 -13.28 6.52 27.83
C TYR A 242 -13.79 7.48 26.76
N THR A 243 -13.92 8.76 27.09
CA THR A 243 -14.12 9.81 26.10
C THR A 243 -12.92 9.80 25.16
N CYS A 244 -13.12 9.33 23.93
CA CYS A 244 -12.11 9.45 22.87
C CYS A 244 -11.84 10.93 22.63
N HIS A 245 -10.60 11.35 22.81
CA HIS A 245 -10.19 12.70 22.47
C HIS A 245 -10.08 12.83 20.94
N PRO A 246 -10.48 13.97 20.37
CA PRO A 246 -10.26 14.22 18.96
C PRO A 246 -8.76 14.19 18.67
N PRO A 247 -8.32 13.64 17.52
CA PRO A 247 -6.92 13.65 17.13
C PRO A 247 -6.42 15.09 16.89
N ASP A 248 -5.10 15.29 16.96
CA ASP A 248 -4.48 16.62 16.77
C ASP A 248 -4.85 17.25 15.43
N SER A 249 -5.04 16.44 14.39
CA SER A 249 -5.52 16.90 13.09
C SER A 249 -6.90 17.56 13.12
N THR A 250 -7.78 17.15 14.04
CA THR A 250 -9.11 17.76 14.23
C THR A 250 -9.06 18.89 15.25
N ARG A 251 -8.18 18.78 16.26
CA ARG A 251 -8.00 19.76 17.32
C ARG A 251 -7.31 21.04 16.84
N LEU A 252 -6.33 20.91 15.95
CA LEU A 252 -5.45 21.99 15.48
C LEU A 252 -5.78 22.50 14.06
N ASP A 253 -6.91 22.08 13.47
CA ASP A 253 -7.28 22.50 12.11
C ASP A 253 -7.80 23.94 12.01
N GLY A 254 -7.97 24.63 13.14
CA GLY A 254 -8.41 26.03 13.20
C GLY A 254 -9.83 26.27 12.73
N GLN A 255 -10.63 25.22 12.47
CA GLN A 255 -11.93 25.35 11.81
C GLN A 255 -13.06 24.81 12.69
N GLY A 256 -14.11 25.61 12.92
CA GLY A 256 -15.34 25.14 13.56
C GLY A 256 -15.25 24.86 15.07
N HIS A 257 -14.24 25.41 15.76
CA HIS A 257 -14.08 25.29 17.21
C HIS A 257 -14.85 26.41 17.94
N PHE A 258 -16.14 26.21 18.17
CA PHE A 258 -16.99 27.20 18.85
C PHE A 258 -17.21 26.87 20.33
N PRO A 259 -17.18 27.87 21.24
CA PRO A 259 -17.53 27.70 22.63
C PRO A 259 -19.05 27.60 22.81
N ALA A 260 -19.52 26.60 23.56
CA ALA A 260 -20.91 26.45 23.95
C ALA A 260 -21.04 26.29 25.48
N TRP A 261 -22.12 26.82 26.04
CA TRP A 261 -22.41 26.71 27.47
C TRP A 261 -23.04 25.36 27.80
N ILE A 262 -22.63 24.77 28.93
CA ILE A 262 -23.19 23.54 29.50
C ILE A 262 -23.73 23.82 30.91
N GLU A 263 -24.81 23.12 31.27
CA GLU A 263 -25.49 23.31 32.55
C GLU A 263 -24.62 22.88 33.73
N SER A 264 -24.05 21.67 33.64
CA SER A 264 -23.14 21.11 34.63
C SER A 264 -21.71 21.62 34.42
N LYS A 265 -21.06 22.11 35.48
CA LYS A 265 -19.63 22.42 35.43
C LYS A 265 -18.81 21.14 35.27
N GLN A 266 -17.91 21.11 34.29
CA GLN A 266 -17.01 19.99 34.02
C GLN A 266 -15.55 20.43 34.18
N ARG A 267 -14.67 19.52 34.54
CA ARG A 267 -13.24 19.84 34.78
C ARG A 267 -12.57 20.26 33.47
N CYS A 268 -11.82 21.36 33.51
CA CYS A 268 -11.06 21.86 32.38
C CYS A 268 -9.96 20.86 31.99
N ARG A 269 -9.87 20.53 30.70
CA ARG A 269 -8.91 19.52 30.23
C ARG A 269 -7.45 19.98 30.32
N VAL A 270 -7.18 21.27 30.12
CA VAL A 270 -5.81 21.81 30.07
C VAL A 270 -5.24 21.98 31.47
N CYS A 271 -5.92 22.73 32.33
CA CYS A 271 -5.38 23.06 33.65
C CYS A 271 -5.75 22.05 34.74
N VAL A 272 -6.75 21.18 34.50
CA VAL A 272 -7.21 20.08 35.39
C VAL A 272 -7.74 20.52 36.77
N GLN A 273 -7.43 21.72 37.24
CA GLN A 273 -7.80 22.24 38.56
C GLN A 273 -9.12 23.00 38.56
N ALA A 274 -9.51 23.61 37.43
CA ALA A 274 -10.69 24.45 37.34
C ALA A 274 -11.87 23.68 36.73
N HIS A 275 -13.09 24.07 37.08
CA HIS A 275 -14.30 23.61 36.41
C HIS A 275 -14.85 24.72 35.50
N SER A 276 -15.19 24.36 34.27
CA SER A 276 -15.73 25.25 33.25
C SER A 276 -17.18 24.87 32.91
N LYS A 277 -18.00 25.87 32.61
CA LYS A 277 -19.30 25.69 31.94
C LYS A 277 -19.19 25.87 30.42
N VAL A 278 -17.98 25.99 29.87
CA VAL A 278 -17.74 26.18 28.44
C VAL A 278 -17.11 24.91 27.87
N LYS A 279 -17.73 24.39 26.79
CA LYS A 279 -17.30 23.21 26.04
C LYS A 279 -17.06 23.59 24.58
N CYS A 280 -16.03 23.02 23.95
CA CYS A 280 -15.88 23.11 22.49
C CYS A 280 -16.90 22.18 21.82
N VAL A 281 -17.72 22.71 20.92
CA VAL A 281 -18.76 21.92 20.22
C VAL A 281 -18.15 20.80 19.39
N LYS A 282 -17.06 21.08 18.69
CA LYS A 282 -16.40 20.13 17.79
C LYS A 282 -15.55 19.08 18.52
N CYS A 283 -14.75 19.51 19.49
CA CYS A 283 -13.85 18.62 20.23
C CYS A 283 -14.51 17.92 21.42
N GLU A 284 -15.71 18.33 21.78
CA GLU A 284 -16.47 17.87 22.93
C GLU A 284 -15.75 17.93 24.30
N VAL A 285 -14.75 18.80 24.44
CA VAL A 285 -13.99 18.98 25.69
C VAL A 285 -14.38 20.26 26.42
N SER A 286 -14.40 20.20 27.76
CA SER A 286 -14.63 21.37 28.62
C SER A 286 -13.33 22.13 28.86
N LEU A 287 -13.34 23.44 28.59
CA LEU A 287 -12.15 24.30 28.58
C LEU A 287 -12.47 25.62 29.28
N CYS A 288 -11.51 26.17 30.03
CA CYS A 288 -11.66 27.50 30.61
C CYS A 288 -11.68 28.56 29.51
N PHE A 289 -12.72 29.39 29.53
CA PHE A 289 -12.86 30.56 28.69
C PHE A 289 -13.26 31.75 29.56
N THR A 290 -12.26 32.33 30.21
CA THR A 290 -12.40 33.46 31.15
C THR A 290 -11.27 34.46 30.92
N PRO A 291 -11.41 35.74 31.29
CA PRO A 291 -10.35 36.74 31.09
C PRO A 291 -8.98 36.32 31.64
N ASN A 292 -8.98 35.64 32.80
CA ASN A 292 -7.75 35.24 33.48
C ASN A 292 -7.20 33.87 33.00
N ARG A 293 -8.01 33.07 32.29
CA ARG A 293 -7.63 31.73 31.82
C ARG A 293 -8.31 31.40 30.50
N ASN A 294 -7.52 31.39 29.43
CA ASN A 294 -7.96 31.05 28.08
C ASN A 294 -7.43 29.69 27.61
N CYS A 295 -7.78 28.65 28.35
CA CYS A 295 -7.44 27.27 27.97
C CYS A 295 -8.13 26.85 26.66
N PHE A 296 -9.21 27.53 26.28
CA PHE A 296 -9.86 27.31 24.99
C PHE A 296 -8.91 27.62 23.83
N LEU A 297 -8.24 28.77 23.84
CA LEU A 297 -7.26 29.10 22.80
C LEU A 297 -6.09 28.10 22.83
N THR A 298 -5.46 27.92 24.00
CA THR A 298 -4.29 27.03 24.15
C THR A 298 -4.56 25.63 23.61
N TYR A 299 -5.72 25.05 23.90
CA TYR A 299 -6.05 23.70 23.47
C TYR A 299 -6.22 23.54 21.95
N HIS A 300 -6.48 24.60 21.19
CA HIS A 300 -6.64 24.52 19.73
C HIS A 300 -5.43 25.09 18.97
N THR A 301 -4.43 25.63 19.67
CA THR A 301 -3.24 26.23 19.06
C THR A 301 -1.91 25.56 19.45
N MET A 302 -1.89 24.78 20.54
CA MET A 302 -0.72 24.04 21.05
C MET A 302 -1.10 22.58 21.24
#